data_AF-A0A267B056-F1
#
_entry.id   AF-A0A267B056-F1
#
_cell.length_a   1.000
_cell.length_b   1.000
_cell.length_c   1.000
_cell.angle_alpha   90.00
_cell.angle_beta   90.00
_cell.angle_gamma   90.00
#
_symmetry.space_group_name_H-M   'P 1'
#
loop_
_entity.id
_entity.type
_entity.pdbx_description
1 polymer ?
#
loop_
_entity_poly.entity_id
_entity_poly.type
_entity_poly.pdbx_seq_one_letter_code
_entity_poly.pdbx_strand_id
1 'polypeptide(L)'
;MTIGISSKTLSDYDAHLAFNTATAFLRKSDLANYLIDQLEQQHVKLNVEVSTDPALANQEVSNNGAILWNLRSNLSPGANLPDVAALLNRIPEQQKPYITSLWALMHLLAQACQQLNNQLNFRDADATWPWLDEKVLSANDIENVVARELSDLPLPAEQNWDRLFKHN
;
A
#
# COMPACT_ATOMS: atom_id res chain seq x y z
N MET A 1 14.22 -2.23 -10.43
CA MET A 1 15.12 -2.76 -9.38
C MET A 1 14.51 -2.32 -8.07
N THR A 2 14.47 -3.12 -7.02
CA THR A 2 13.44 -4.14 -6.78
C THR A 2 12.94 -3.81 -5.38
N ILE A 3 11.63 -3.69 -5.15
CA ILE A 3 11.12 -3.60 -3.78
C ILE A 3 11.58 -4.88 -3.07
N GLY A 4 12.45 -4.73 -2.07
CA GLY A 4 13.04 -5.85 -1.35
C GLY A 4 12.02 -6.38 -0.35
N ILE A 5 11.46 -7.55 -0.60
CA ILE A 5 10.46 -8.14 0.29
C ILE A 5 11.19 -9.10 1.24
N SER A 6 10.96 -8.95 2.53
CA SER A 6 11.49 -9.85 3.55
C SER A 6 10.42 -10.13 4.61
N SER A 7 10.61 -11.17 5.40
CA SER A 7 9.73 -11.45 6.54
C SER A 7 10.50 -12.13 7.66
N LYS A 8 10.11 -11.84 8.91
CA LYS A 8 10.57 -12.59 10.10
C LYS A 8 9.56 -13.64 10.56
N THR A 9 8.34 -13.64 10.02
CA THR A 9 7.21 -14.45 10.52
C THR A 9 6.57 -15.32 9.45
N LEU A 10 6.83 -15.04 8.18
CA LEU A 10 6.38 -15.80 7.02
C LEU A 10 7.57 -16.40 6.28
N SER A 11 7.30 -17.41 5.45
CA SER A 11 8.26 -17.84 4.44
C SER A 11 8.45 -16.73 3.40
N ASP A 12 9.63 -16.68 2.74
CA ASP A 12 9.88 -15.73 1.66
C ASP A 12 8.80 -15.84 0.56
N TYR A 13 8.38 -17.06 0.24
CA TYR A 13 7.30 -17.31 -0.73
C TYR A 13 5.98 -16.64 -0.31
N ASP A 14 5.54 -16.83 0.94
CA ASP A 14 4.26 -16.29 1.41
C ASP A 14 4.34 -14.75 1.58
N ALA A 15 5.50 -14.20 1.95
CA ALA A 15 5.73 -12.76 2.02
C ALA A 15 5.64 -12.11 0.63
N HIS A 16 6.29 -12.70 -0.38
CA HIS A 16 6.18 -12.27 -1.77
C HIS A 16 4.76 -12.43 -2.31
N LEU A 17 4.08 -13.53 -2.00
CA LEU A 17 2.69 -13.73 -2.41
C LEU A 17 1.77 -12.66 -1.82
N ALA A 18 1.88 -12.37 -0.52
CA ALA A 18 1.09 -11.34 0.13
C ALA A 18 1.30 -9.97 -0.53
N PHE A 19 2.56 -9.58 -0.74
CA PHE A 19 2.91 -8.31 -1.35
C PHE A 19 2.44 -8.21 -2.81
N ASN A 20 2.69 -9.23 -3.62
CA ASN A 20 2.27 -9.25 -5.02
C ASN A 20 0.75 -9.22 -5.16
N THR A 21 0.03 -9.93 -4.28
CA THR A 21 -1.44 -9.93 -4.29
C THR A 21 -2.01 -8.57 -3.90
N ALA A 22 -1.43 -7.92 -2.89
CA ALA A 22 -1.86 -6.59 -2.48
C ALA A 22 -1.56 -5.53 -3.55
N THR A 23 -0.35 -5.52 -4.09
CA THR A 23 0.05 -4.58 -5.14
C THR A 23 -0.71 -4.82 -6.44
N ALA A 24 -1.01 -6.06 -6.82
CA ALA A 24 -1.83 -6.35 -8.01
C ALA A 24 -3.24 -5.75 -7.94
N PHE A 25 -3.85 -5.71 -6.75
CA PHE A 25 -5.14 -5.02 -6.59
C PHE A 25 -4.97 -3.50 -6.58
N LEU A 26 -3.98 -2.96 -5.87
CA LEU A 26 -3.71 -1.53 -5.84
C LEU A 26 -3.43 -0.98 -7.25
N ARG A 27 -2.64 -1.69 -8.05
CA ARG A 27 -2.30 -1.35 -9.44
C ARG A 27 -3.49 -1.32 -10.40
N LYS A 28 -4.71 -1.66 -9.95
CA LYS A 28 -5.93 -1.38 -10.73
C LYS A 28 -6.37 0.09 -10.66
N SER A 29 -5.88 0.85 -9.69
CA SER A 29 -5.94 2.31 -9.68
C SER A 29 -4.81 2.84 -10.55
N ASP A 30 -5.14 3.73 -11.48
CA ASP A 30 -4.17 4.35 -12.37
C ASP A 30 -3.12 5.11 -11.55
N LEU A 31 -3.56 5.82 -10.49
CA LEU A 31 -2.65 6.56 -9.62
C LEU A 31 -1.72 5.63 -8.84
N ALA A 32 -2.27 4.60 -8.20
CA ALA A 32 -1.46 3.65 -7.45
C ALA A 32 -0.48 2.90 -8.37
N ASN A 33 -0.90 2.55 -9.59
CA ASN A 33 -0.01 1.93 -10.56
C ASN A 33 1.18 2.84 -10.91
N TYR A 34 0.91 4.11 -11.22
CA TYR A 34 1.94 5.10 -11.50
C TYR A 34 2.90 5.30 -10.32
N LEU A 35 2.39 5.46 -9.09
CA LEU A 35 3.21 5.66 -7.91
C LEU A 35 4.10 4.46 -7.60
N ILE A 36 3.59 3.24 -7.71
CA ILE A 36 4.37 2.03 -7.49
C ILE A 36 5.46 1.90 -8.57
N ASP A 37 5.15 2.21 -9.84
CA ASP A 37 6.15 2.24 -10.91
C ASP A 37 7.26 3.25 -10.64
N GLN A 38 6.92 4.44 -10.13
CA GLN A 38 7.93 5.44 -9.74
C GLN A 38 8.82 4.94 -8.60
N LEU A 39 8.24 4.28 -7.58
CA LEU A 39 9.02 3.67 -6.49
C LEU A 39 9.94 2.54 -6.99
N GLU A 40 9.53 1.77 -8.00
CA GLU A 40 10.32 0.67 -8.59
C GLU A 40 11.39 1.12 -9.59
N GLN A 41 11.18 2.27 -10.25
CA GLN A 41 12.09 2.85 -11.24
C GLN A 41 13.22 3.65 -10.59
N GLN A 42 12.99 4.24 -9.42
CA GLN A 42 14.00 5.02 -8.72
C GLN A 42 14.97 4.10 -7.98
N HIS A 43 16.23 4.51 -7.83
CA HIS A 43 17.27 3.74 -7.11
C HIS A 43 17.05 3.67 -5.58
N VAL A 44 15.86 4.04 -5.10
CA VAL A 44 15.50 3.97 -3.69
C VAL A 44 15.21 2.52 -3.35
N LYS A 45 16.07 1.90 -2.55
CA LYS A 45 15.79 0.56 -2.02
C LYS A 45 14.66 0.66 -1.01
N LEU A 46 13.45 0.34 -1.44
CA LEU A 46 12.31 0.17 -0.55
C LEU A 46 12.28 -1.27 -0.05
N ASN A 47 12.59 -1.50 1.23
CA ASN A 47 12.48 -2.82 1.84
C ASN A 47 11.12 -2.94 2.54
N VAL A 48 10.29 -3.90 2.13
CA VAL A 48 9.01 -4.19 2.75
C VAL A 48 9.16 -5.44 3.62
N GLU A 49 9.21 -5.25 4.94
CA GLU A 49 9.16 -6.37 5.88
C GLU A 49 7.70 -6.75 6.14
N VAL A 50 7.31 -7.98 5.79
CA VAL A 50 5.94 -8.51 5.97
C VAL A 50 5.85 -9.23 7.31
N SER A 51 4.86 -8.91 8.15
CA SER A 51 4.68 -9.57 9.45
C SER A 51 3.25 -10.02 9.72
N THR A 52 3.06 -11.17 10.39
CA THR A 52 1.77 -11.60 10.98
C THR A 52 1.72 -11.43 12.49
N ASP A 53 2.82 -11.02 13.13
CA ASP A 53 2.88 -10.78 14.57
C ASP A 53 2.28 -9.41 14.90
N PRO A 54 1.13 -9.31 15.60
CA PRO A 54 0.52 -8.03 15.95
C PRO A 54 1.41 -7.14 16.84
N ALA A 55 2.41 -7.70 17.54
CA ALA A 55 3.38 -6.94 18.33
C ALA A 55 4.41 -6.17 17.49
N LEU A 56 4.59 -6.57 16.22
CA LEU A 56 5.45 -5.89 15.24
C LEU A 56 4.67 -4.91 14.36
N ALA A 57 3.42 -4.56 14.71
CA ALA A 57 2.65 -3.60 13.94
C ALA A 57 3.29 -2.20 14.03
N ASN A 58 3.58 -1.62 12.87
CA ASN A 58 3.77 -0.18 12.70
C ASN A 58 5.01 0.42 13.40
N GLN A 59 6.15 -0.29 13.41
CA GLN A 59 7.42 0.38 13.69
C GLN A 59 7.75 1.32 12.53
N GLU A 60 7.88 2.61 12.86
CA GLU A 60 7.84 3.72 11.92
C GLU A 60 8.82 3.61 10.76
N VAL A 61 8.32 4.17 9.65
CA VAL A 61 8.99 4.53 8.41
C VAL A 61 10.29 5.27 8.72
N SER A 62 11.38 4.53 8.70
CA SER A 62 12.71 5.10 8.76
C SER A 62 12.99 5.75 7.40
N ASN A 63 13.43 7.01 7.40
CA ASN A 63 13.89 7.84 6.27
C ASN A 63 14.99 7.19 5.38
N ASN A 64 15.22 5.89 5.52
CA ASN A 64 16.22 5.07 4.84
C ASN A 64 15.62 4.11 3.79
N GLY A 65 14.32 4.25 3.46
CA GLY A 65 13.66 3.38 2.48
C GLY A 65 13.23 2.01 3.05
N ALA A 66 12.79 1.95 4.31
CA ALA A 66 12.24 0.72 4.88
C ALA A 66 10.79 0.92 5.29
N ILE A 67 9.91 0.02 4.83
CA ILE A 67 8.50 -0.10 5.21
C ILE A 67 8.33 -1.41 5.97
N LEU A 68 7.70 -1.35 7.15
CA LEU A 68 7.24 -2.55 7.86
C LEU A 68 5.73 -2.69 7.64
N TRP A 69 5.33 -3.68 6.84
CA TRP A 69 3.93 -3.97 6.57
C TRP A 69 3.44 -5.16 7.39
N ASN A 70 2.48 -4.92 8.26
CA ASN A 70 1.90 -5.96 9.09
C ASN A 70 0.52 -6.37 8.57
N LEU A 71 0.35 -7.67 8.29
CA LEU A 71 -0.86 -8.23 7.73
C LEU A 71 -2.06 -8.19 8.69
N ARG A 72 -1.81 -8.01 10.00
CA ARG A 72 -2.84 -7.92 11.05
C ARG A 72 -2.98 -6.50 11.60
N SER A 73 -2.39 -5.49 10.94
CA SER A 73 -2.50 -4.11 11.39
C SER A 73 -3.92 -3.59 11.25
N ASN A 74 -4.40 -2.91 12.28
CA ASN A 74 -5.63 -2.11 12.25
C ASN A 74 -5.31 -0.62 12.02
N LEU A 75 -4.20 -0.31 11.35
CA LEU A 75 -3.83 1.06 11.04
C LEU A 75 -5.01 1.74 10.34
N SER A 76 -5.60 2.71 11.04
CA SER A 76 -6.66 3.52 10.47
C SER A 76 -6.02 4.45 9.44
N PRO A 77 -6.66 4.66 8.28
CA PRO A 77 -6.32 5.77 7.40
C PRO A 77 -6.32 7.07 8.20
N GLY A 78 -5.66 8.11 7.67
CA GLY A 78 -5.70 9.45 8.24
C GLY A 78 -7.14 9.86 8.61
N ALA A 79 -7.30 10.60 9.71
CA ALA A 79 -8.63 10.98 10.19
C ALA A 79 -9.41 11.71 9.07
N ASN A 80 -10.61 11.21 8.75
CA ASN A 80 -11.59 11.81 7.82
C ASN A 80 -11.31 11.66 6.31
N LEU A 81 -10.94 10.47 5.83
CA LEU A 81 -10.89 10.16 4.39
C LEU A 81 -12.22 9.55 3.90
N PRO A 82 -13.11 10.32 3.22
CA PRO A 82 -14.47 9.86 2.90
C PRO A 82 -14.48 8.73 1.86
N ASP A 83 -13.64 8.81 0.82
CA ASP A 83 -13.56 7.80 -0.23
C ASP A 83 -13.00 6.48 0.34
N VAL A 84 -12.01 6.57 1.23
CA VAL A 84 -11.47 5.41 1.96
C VAL A 84 -12.51 4.79 2.86
N ALA A 85 -13.24 5.60 3.64
CA ALA A 85 -14.32 5.10 4.49
C ALA A 85 -15.42 4.41 3.67
N ALA A 86 -15.80 4.98 2.53
CA ALA A 86 -16.77 4.36 1.61
C ALA A 86 -16.26 3.03 1.07
N LEU A 87 -15.00 2.96 0.64
CA LEU A 87 -14.37 1.73 0.19
C LEU A 87 -14.35 0.67 1.31
N LEU A 88 -13.98 1.06 2.53
CA LEU A 88 -13.90 0.13 3.65
C LEU A 88 -15.28 -0.38 4.10
N ASN A 89 -16.32 0.46 3.99
CA ASN A 89 -17.69 0.10 4.36
C ASN A 89 -18.38 -0.86 3.39
N ARG A 90 -17.98 -0.90 2.11
CA ARG A 90 -18.58 -1.82 1.13
C ARG A 90 -18.04 -3.26 1.19
N ILE A 91 -17.00 -3.51 1.99
CA ILE A 91 -16.31 -4.80 2.01
C ILE A 91 -17.08 -5.81 2.86
N PRO A 92 -17.34 -7.03 2.35
CA PRO A 92 -17.89 -8.11 3.15
C PRO A 92 -17.01 -8.43 4.35
N GLU A 93 -17.61 -8.74 5.51
CA GLU A 93 -16.88 -9.05 6.76
C GLU A 93 -15.79 -10.13 6.59
N GLN A 94 -16.03 -11.11 5.71
CA GLN A 94 -15.08 -12.18 5.39
C GLN A 94 -13.78 -11.67 4.74
N GLN A 95 -13.84 -10.57 3.98
CA GLN A 95 -12.70 -9.98 3.27
C GLN A 95 -12.10 -8.78 4.00
N LYS A 96 -12.80 -8.26 5.02
CA LYS A 96 -12.45 -7.04 5.74
C LYS A 96 -11.04 -7.05 6.33
N PRO A 97 -10.56 -8.14 6.98
CA PRO A 97 -9.18 -8.17 7.48
C PRO A 97 -8.13 -8.03 6.39
N TYR A 98 -8.36 -8.69 5.25
CA TYR A 98 -7.45 -8.60 4.11
C TYR A 98 -7.44 -7.20 3.52
N ILE A 99 -8.60 -6.63 3.19
CA ILE A 99 -8.63 -5.33 2.53
C ILE A 99 -8.14 -4.23 3.47
N THR A 100 -8.38 -4.32 4.78
CA THR A 100 -7.78 -3.42 5.77
C THR A 100 -6.25 -3.52 5.76
N SER A 101 -5.71 -4.74 5.74
CA SER A 101 -4.26 -4.97 5.63
C SER A 101 -3.66 -4.43 4.33
N LEU A 102 -4.34 -4.64 3.21
CA LEU A 102 -3.98 -4.06 1.92
C LEU A 102 -4.00 -2.53 1.98
N TRP A 103 -5.00 -1.96 2.64
CA TRP A 103 -5.09 -0.51 2.80
C TRP A 103 -3.98 0.04 3.68
N ALA A 104 -3.55 -0.70 4.69
CA ALA A 104 -2.37 -0.35 5.48
C ALA A 104 -1.09 -0.33 4.61
N LEU A 105 -0.94 -1.25 3.64
CA LEU A 105 0.15 -1.17 2.67
C LEU A 105 0.04 0.09 1.80
N MET A 106 -1.16 0.41 1.31
CA MET A 106 -1.39 1.62 0.51
C MET A 106 -1.00 2.89 1.27
N HIS A 107 -1.39 2.98 2.54
CA HIS A 107 -1.00 4.10 3.41
C HIS A 107 0.52 4.23 3.54
N LEU A 108 1.22 3.10 3.77
CA LEU A 108 2.68 3.09 3.87
C LEU A 108 3.37 3.50 2.56
N LEU A 109 2.85 3.06 1.42
CA LEU A 109 3.34 3.47 0.10
C LEU A 109 3.08 4.96 -0.16
N ALA A 110 1.90 5.47 0.20
CA ALA A 110 1.58 6.90 0.07
C ALA A 110 2.50 7.77 0.94
N GLN A 111 2.79 7.33 2.17
CA GLN A 111 3.76 7.99 3.05
C GLN A 111 5.18 7.96 2.46
N ALA A 112 5.61 6.83 1.89
CA ALA A 112 6.90 6.73 1.22
C ALA A 112 6.98 7.69 0.03
N CYS A 113 5.94 7.78 -0.81
CA CYS A 113 5.87 8.76 -1.89
C CYS A 113 5.97 10.19 -1.36
N GLN A 114 5.24 10.54 -0.29
CA GLN A 114 5.30 11.87 0.32
C GLN A 114 6.70 12.19 0.86
N GLN A 115 7.34 11.27 1.57
CA GLN A 115 8.68 11.47 2.15
C GLN A 115 9.77 11.56 1.08
N LEU A 116 9.65 10.74 0.05
CA LEU A 116 10.59 10.66 -1.05
C LEU A 116 10.25 11.67 -2.17
N ASN A 117 9.26 12.54 -2.00
CA ASN A 117 8.80 13.47 -3.05
C ASN A 117 9.94 14.28 -3.69
N ASN A 118 10.94 14.69 -2.89
CA ASN A 118 12.11 15.44 -3.39
C ASN A 118 13.15 14.56 -4.12
N GLN A 119 13.03 13.24 -4.04
CA GLN A 119 13.91 12.24 -4.66
C GLN A 119 13.23 11.51 -5.82
N LEU A 120 11.89 11.49 -5.86
CA LEU A 120 11.09 10.90 -6.92
C LEU A 120 10.84 11.97 -8.00
N ASN A 121 11.05 11.61 -9.26
CA ASN A 121 10.80 12.52 -10.36
C ASN A 121 9.36 12.41 -10.86
N PHE A 122 8.39 12.84 -10.04
CA PHE A 122 6.97 12.86 -10.41
C PHE A 122 6.60 13.91 -11.48
N ARG A 123 7.58 14.72 -11.91
CA ARG A 123 7.40 15.75 -12.93
C ARG A 123 7.35 15.14 -14.32
N ASP A 124 6.27 14.43 -14.58
CA ASP A 124 5.89 14.06 -15.93
C ASP A 124 4.99 15.17 -16.49
N ALA A 125 5.41 15.83 -17.57
CA ALA A 125 4.73 16.99 -18.14
C ALA A 125 3.35 16.65 -18.75
N ASP A 126 3.05 15.35 -18.87
CA ASP A 126 1.80 14.79 -19.40
C ASP A 126 0.92 14.13 -18.31
N ALA A 127 1.21 14.37 -17.01
CA ALA A 127 0.54 13.67 -15.91
C ALA A 127 -0.97 13.96 -15.81
N THR A 128 -1.78 12.89 -15.82
CA THR A 128 -3.23 12.88 -15.57
C THR A 128 -3.63 13.56 -14.24
N TRP A 129 -2.70 13.68 -13.28
CA TRP A 129 -2.91 14.30 -11.97
C TRP A 129 -1.99 15.52 -11.78
N PRO A 130 -2.43 16.74 -12.17
CA PRO A 130 -1.60 17.95 -12.10
C PRO A 130 -1.08 18.31 -10.70
N TRP A 131 -1.78 17.85 -9.65
CA TRP A 131 -1.39 18.09 -8.26
C TRP A 131 -0.17 17.26 -7.82
N LEU A 132 0.24 16.24 -8.59
CA LEU A 132 1.48 15.49 -8.32
C LEU A 132 2.74 16.34 -8.58
N ASP A 133 2.65 17.42 -9.36
CA ASP A 133 3.74 18.39 -9.56
C ASP A 133 3.80 19.45 -8.45
N GLU A 134 2.86 19.43 -7.50
CA GLU A 134 2.92 20.35 -6.37
C GLU A 134 4.13 20.07 -5.46
N LYS A 135 4.70 21.12 -4.88
CA LYS A 135 5.89 21.03 -4.01
C LYS A 135 5.68 20.14 -2.78
N VAL A 136 4.43 19.84 -2.42
CA VAL A 136 4.07 19.02 -1.27
C VAL A 136 3.08 17.96 -1.72
N LEU A 137 3.56 16.72 -1.78
CA LEU A 137 2.71 15.55 -1.99
C LEU A 137 2.09 15.13 -0.65
N SER A 138 0.80 14.80 -0.66
CA SER A 138 0.02 14.44 0.53
C SER A 138 -0.43 12.98 0.44
N ALA A 139 -0.03 12.17 1.42
CA ALA A 139 -0.42 10.76 1.50
C ALA A 139 -1.95 10.60 1.57
N ASN A 140 -2.63 11.51 2.28
CA ASN A 140 -4.09 11.51 2.41
C ASN A 140 -4.80 11.77 1.07
N ASP A 141 -4.27 12.66 0.23
CA ASP A 141 -4.85 12.96 -1.08
C ASP A 141 -4.64 11.79 -2.05
N ILE A 142 -3.46 11.16 -2.01
CA ILE A 142 -3.20 9.90 -2.71
C ILE A 142 -4.22 8.84 -2.29
N GLU A 143 -4.38 8.60 -1.00
CA GLU A 143 -5.29 7.57 -0.49
C GLU A 143 -6.74 7.79 -0.92
N ASN A 144 -7.25 9.03 -0.88
CA ASN A 144 -8.61 9.34 -1.32
C ASN A 144 -8.81 9.08 -2.82
N VAL A 145 -7.86 9.49 -3.66
CA VAL A 145 -7.96 9.28 -5.12
C VAL A 145 -7.89 7.79 -5.45
N VAL A 146 -6.94 7.07 -4.87
CA VAL A 146 -6.83 5.61 -5.05
C VAL A 146 -8.11 4.91 -4.57
N ALA A 147 -8.67 5.31 -3.43
CA ALA A 147 -9.89 4.71 -2.92
C ALA A 147 -11.07 4.92 -3.86
N ARG A 148 -11.18 6.13 -4.43
CA ARG A 148 -12.21 6.47 -5.41
C ARG A 148 -12.07 5.63 -6.68
N GLU A 149 -10.88 5.54 -7.25
CA GLU A 149 -10.61 4.74 -8.46
C GLU A 149 -10.90 3.24 -8.23
N LEU A 150 -10.59 2.72 -7.05
CA LEU A 150 -10.88 1.33 -6.69
C LEU A 150 -12.35 1.09 -6.30
N SER A 151 -13.12 2.14 -6.01
CA SER A 151 -14.49 2.02 -5.48
C SER A 151 -15.49 1.41 -6.45
N ASP A 152 -15.26 1.59 -7.75
CA ASP A 152 -16.11 1.03 -8.83
C ASP A 152 -15.63 -0.35 -9.30
N LEU A 153 -14.46 -0.79 -8.83
CA LEU A 153 -13.86 -2.05 -9.25
C LEU A 153 -14.30 -3.21 -8.36
N PRO A 154 -14.37 -4.44 -8.92
CA PRO A 154 -14.64 -5.63 -8.15
C PRO A 154 -13.53 -5.87 -7.12
N LEU A 155 -13.94 -6.20 -5.90
CA LEU A 155 -13.03 -6.62 -4.85
C LEU A 155 -12.26 -7.89 -5.28
N PRO A 156 -11.04 -8.12 -4.77
CA PRO A 156 -10.27 -9.31 -5.08
C PRO A 156 -11.05 -10.58 -4.73
N ALA A 157 -11.18 -11.49 -5.70
CA ALA A 157 -11.88 -12.76 -5.52
C ALA A 157 -11.02 -13.83 -4.82
N GLU A 158 -9.69 -13.69 -4.87
CA GLU A 158 -8.77 -14.72 -4.38
C GLU A 158 -8.68 -14.78 -2.85
N GLN A 159 -9.00 -15.95 -2.32
CA GLN A 159 -8.87 -16.30 -0.90
C GLN A 159 -7.46 -16.83 -0.54
N ASN A 160 -6.42 -16.48 -1.32
CA ASN A 160 -5.03 -16.84 -0.98
C ASN A 160 -4.63 -16.32 0.42
N TRP A 161 -5.39 -15.37 0.94
CA TRP A 161 -5.33 -14.81 2.30
C TRP A 161 -5.69 -15.77 3.41
N ASP A 162 -6.61 -16.70 3.18
CA ASP A 162 -6.93 -17.72 4.18
C ASP A 162 -5.67 -18.51 4.54
N ARG A 163 -4.80 -18.79 3.58
CA ARG A 163 -3.51 -19.45 3.83
C ARG A 163 -2.56 -18.55 4.65
N LEU A 164 -2.55 -17.25 4.39
CA LEU A 164 -1.71 -16.27 5.10
C LEU A 164 -2.18 -16.02 6.55
N PHE A 165 -3.48 -16.20 6.82
CA PHE A 165 -4.08 -16.00 8.14
C PHE A 165 -4.35 -17.29 8.94
N LYS A 166 -4.48 -18.47 8.28
CA LYS A 166 -4.74 -19.78 8.92
C LYS A 166 -3.49 -20.49 9.41
N HIS A 167 -2.28 -20.04 9.05
CA HIS A 167 -1.06 -20.51 9.71
C HIS A 167 -0.86 -19.77 11.05
N ASN A 168 -1.60 -20.22 12.06
CA ASN A 168 -1.31 -20.05 13.50
C ASN A 168 -1.44 -21.41 14.16
#